data_AF-A0A350ID01-F1
#
_entry.id   AF-A0A350ID01-F1
#
_cell.length_a   1.000
_cell.length_b   1.000
_cell.length_c   1.000
_cell.angle_alpha   90.00
_cell.angle_beta   90.00
_cell.angle_gamma   90.00
#
_symmetry.space_group_name_H-M   'P 1'
#
loop_
_entity.id
_entity.type
_entity.pdbx_description
1 polymer ?
#
loop_
_entity_poly.entity_id
_entity_poly.type
_entity_poly.pdbx_seq_one_letter_code
_entity_poly.pdbx_strand_id
1 'polypeptide(L)'
;MFTLFVIGLVSCGNDDVAEITVTAPAEYQFERSGANTVSFSGQTTRIMMAEELVSAMSDFDQSVESLNEMYANMDALGNDVAPFSQDVLNISTKSVRSKVAASKDLFNTNSVESLAIKSQFEDWMQAQINEVATNKDILANPGVAGQIADGTKTRFINANGLEYNQAVAKSLIGGLMLDQIVNNYLSITVLDDKDNRAENDNEITEEAQSYTTMEHKWDEAFGYLFGTADATDYLSNVGGGDSFLNKYLGRVKGDEDFSTIAEDIYNAFKLGRAAIVAKDYNLRDEQADILKGLLSNVIGIRAVYYLQQSKIQLDSNKGGAFHGLSEGYGFIYSLR
;
A
#
# COMPACT_ATOMS: atom_id res chain seq x y z
N MET A 1 10.71 -23.81 -23.52
CA MET A 1 9.61 -23.77 -24.51
C MET A 1 8.54 -22.90 -23.86
N PHE A 2 8.59 -21.59 -24.13
CA PHE A 2 7.74 -20.59 -23.44
C PHE A 2 6.39 -20.50 -24.15
N THR A 3 5.32 -20.62 -23.38
CA THR A 3 3.94 -20.53 -23.84
C THR A 3 3.56 -19.06 -23.95
N LEU A 4 3.35 -18.60 -25.19
CA LEU A 4 2.79 -17.29 -25.51
C LEU A 4 1.28 -17.34 -25.20
N PHE A 5 0.80 -16.54 -24.27
CA PHE A 5 -0.63 -16.40 -24.00
C PHE A 5 -1.19 -15.28 -24.88
N VAL A 6 -1.97 -15.67 -25.90
CA VAL A 6 -2.69 -14.74 -26.79
C VAL A 6 -4.17 -14.96 -26.53
N ILE A 7 -4.86 -13.96 -25.97
CA ILE A 7 -6.33 -13.94 -25.95
C ILE A 7 -6.78 -13.07 -27.12
N GLY A 8 -7.48 -13.67 -28.08
CA GLY A 8 -8.16 -12.94 -29.15
C GLY A 8 -9.67 -13.16 -29.03
N LEU A 9 -10.45 -12.09 -29.01
CA LEU A 9 -11.90 -12.13 -29.10
C LEU A 9 -12.32 -11.71 -30.51
N VAL A 10 -12.84 -12.65 -31.29
CA VAL A 10 -13.41 -12.36 -32.61
C VAL A 10 -14.82 -11.81 -32.42
N SER A 11 -15.00 -10.51 -32.65
CA SER A 11 -16.32 -9.89 -32.83
C SER A 11 -16.52 -9.54 -34.31
N CYS A 12 -17.43 -10.25 -34.98
CA CYS A 12 -17.83 -9.91 -36.35
C CYS A 12 -18.90 -8.80 -36.32
N GLY A 13 -18.49 -7.57 -36.62
CA GLY A 13 -19.37 -6.46 -37.00
C GLY A 13 -18.59 -5.49 -37.88
N ASN A 14 -19.01 -5.33 -39.14
CA ASN A 14 -18.40 -4.44 -40.12
C ASN A 14 -18.29 -3.00 -39.59
N ASP A 15 -17.09 -2.63 -39.17
CA ASP A 15 -16.40 -1.37 -39.44
C ASP A 15 -14.92 -1.66 -39.14
N ASP A 16 -14.04 -1.43 -40.12
CA ASP A 16 -12.59 -1.67 -40.01
C ASP A 16 -11.95 -0.70 -38.99
N VAL A 17 -12.25 -0.87 -37.71
CA VAL A 17 -11.45 -0.33 -36.62
C VAL A 17 -10.28 -1.29 -36.48
N ALA A 18 -9.08 -0.82 -36.81
CA ALA A 18 -7.87 -1.61 -36.60
C ALA A 18 -7.83 -2.04 -35.12
N GLU A 19 -7.95 -3.35 -34.87
CA GLU A 19 -7.79 -3.91 -33.53
C GLU A 19 -6.37 -3.59 -33.04
N ILE A 20 -6.27 -2.72 -32.02
CA ILE A 20 -4.99 -2.42 -31.39
C ILE A 20 -4.60 -3.67 -30.59
N THR A 21 -3.67 -4.46 -31.12
CA THR A 21 -3.10 -5.58 -30.35
C THR A 21 -2.02 -5.05 -29.42
N VAL A 22 -2.32 -4.94 -28.12
CA VAL A 22 -1.36 -4.52 -27.10
C VAL A 22 -0.64 -5.73 -26.52
N THR A 23 0.69 -5.72 -26.55
CA THR A 23 1.51 -6.75 -25.89
C THR A 23 2.28 -6.11 -24.75
N ALA A 24 2.12 -6.65 -23.55
CA ALA A 24 2.88 -6.22 -22.38
C ALA A 24 4.37 -6.61 -22.52
N PRO A 25 5.30 -5.80 -22.00
CA PRO A 25 6.71 -6.18 -21.93
C PRO A 25 6.91 -7.40 -21.00
N ALA A 26 8.06 -8.07 -21.14
CA ALA A 26 8.41 -9.20 -20.27
C ALA A 26 8.56 -8.75 -18.80
N GLU A 27 9.27 -7.64 -18.60
CA GLU A 27 9.46 -6.98 -17.31
C GLU A 27 8.72 -5.63 -17.28
N TYR A 28 8.51 -5.08 -16.09
CA TYR A 28 7.96 -3.73 -15.90
C TYR A 28 9.02 -2.66 -16.25
N GLN A 29 9.35 -2.58 -17.53
CA GLN A 29 10.33 -1.66 -18.10
C GLN A 29 9.70 -0.96 -19.30
N PHE A 30 9.72 0.37 -19.27
CA PHE A 30 9.12 1.22 -20.29
C PHE A 30 10.09 2.34 -20.65
N GLU A 31 10.24 2.61 -21.94
CA GLU A 31 11.16 3.61 -22.45
C GLU A 31 10.49 4.51 -23.49
N ARG A 32 10.90 5.78 -23.51
CA ARG A 32 10.58 6.75 -24.56
C ARG A 32 11.89 7.37 -25.02
N SER A 33 12.17 7.28 -26.32
CA SER A 33 13.39 7.83 -26.92
C SER A 33 14.69 7.35 -26.25
N GLY A 34 14.72 6.09 -25.79
CA GLY A 34 15.88 5.47 -25.11
C GLY A 34 16.08 5.91 -23.66
N ALA A 35 15.12 6.61 -23.06
CA ALA A 35 15.11 6.95 -21.64
C ALA A 35 14.02 6.17 -20.91
N ASN A 36 14.32 5.65 -19.71
CA ASN A 36 13.34 5.04 -18.82
C ASN A 36 12.21 6.04 -18.49
N THR A 37 10.96 5.58 -18.55
CA THR A 37 9.77 6.37 -18.21
C THR A 37 9.16 5.99 -16.86
N VAL A 38 9.58 4.89 -16.26
CA VAL A 38 9.01 4.42 -14.99
C VAL A 38 9.54 5.27 -13.83
N SER A 39 8.62 5.89 -13.07
CA SER A 39 8.95 6.74 -11.94
C SER A 39 7.93 6.58 -10.80
N PHE A 40 8.43 6.33 -9.59
CA PHE A 40 7.62 6.19 -8.37
C PHE A 40 8.41 6.46 -7.08
N SER A 41 9.48 7.25 -7.15
CA SER A 41 10.37 7.50 -6.00
C SER A 41 9.63 8.06 -4.78
N GLY A 42 8.58 8.86 -5.01
CA GLY A 42 7.75 9.39 -3.94
C GLY A 42 6.96 8.32 -3.17
N GLN A 43 6.67 7.18 -3.79
CA GLN A 43 6.03 6.03 -3.15
C GLN A 43 7.04 5.26 -2.33
N THR A 44 8.21 4.97 -2.91
CA THR A 44 9.35 4.36 -2.20
C THR A 44 9.66 5.14 -0.92
N THR A 45 9.80 6.47 -1.00
CA THR A 45 10.07 7.32 0.18
C THR A 45 8.98 7.17 1.24
N ARG A 46 7.68 7.21 0.86
CA ARG A 46 6.59 7.09 1.84
C ARG A 46 6.51 5.72 2.50
N ILE A 47 6.79 4.65 1.76
CA ILE A 47 6.85 3.29 2.32
C ILE A 47 7.99 3.23 3.35
N MET A 48 9.18 3.73 3.01
CA MET A 48 10.33 3.76 3.93
C MET A 48 10.08 4.63 5.18
N MET A 49 9.43 5.78 5.02
CA MET A 49 9.00 6.61 6.16
C MET A 49 8.02 5.84 7.06
N ALA A 50 7.08 5.09 6.48
CA ALA A 50 6.13 4.28 7.22
C ALA A 50 6.81 3.09 7.93
N GLU A 51 7.84 2.47 7.34
CA GLU A 51 8.65 1.43 8.00
C GLU A 51 9.31 1.98 9.27
N GLU A 52 9.97 3.14 9.16
CA GLU A 52 10.63 3.76 10.31
C GLU A 52 9.62 4.17 11.39
N LEU A 53 8.46 4.72 11.00
CA LEU A 53 7.38 5.05 11.93
C LEU A 53 6.89 3.81 12.71
N VAL A 54 6.57 2.72 12.02
CA VAL A 54 6.08 1.48 12.66
C VAL A 54 7.17 0.83 13.52
N SER A 55 8.43 0.92 13.10
CA SER A 55 9.58 0.50 13.91
C SER A 55 9.68 1.33 15.19
N ALA A 56 9.60 2.65 15.09
CA ALA A 56 9.66 3.58 16.22
C ALA A 56 8.52 3.34 17.22
N MET A 57 7.32 2.96 16.77
CA MET A 57 6.24 2.60 17.71
C MET A 57 6.56 1.41 18.63
N SER A 58 7.55 0.59 18.29
CA SER A 58 8.01 -0.53 19.13
C SER A 58 9.16 -0.14 20.06
N ASP A 59 9.67 1.09 19.96
CA ASP A 59 10.66 1.69 20.85
C ASP A 59 9.94 2.54 21.90
N PHE A 60 10.06 2.13 23.17
CA PHE A 60 9.38 2.78 24.29
C PHE A 60 10.11 4.01 24.85
N ASP A 61 11.24 4.38 24.26
CA ASP A 61 11.92 5.64 24.57
C ASP A 61 11.46 6.78 23.65
N GLN A 62 10.60 6.49 22.66
CA GLN A 62 9.96 7.49 21.79
C GLN A 62 8.95 8.36 22.54
N SER A 63 8.69 9.55 22.00
CA SER A 63 7.65 10.46 22.47
C SER A 63 6.46 10.52 21.52
N VAL A 64 5.30 10.96 22.03
CA VAL A 64 4.11 11.21 21.19
C VAL A 64 4.43 12.25 20.10
N GLU A 65 5.23 13.26 20.43
CA GLU A 65 5.68 14.29 19.50
C GLU A 65 6.51 13.68 18.37
N SER A 66 7.51 12.86 18.70
CA SER A 66 8.38 12.23 17.70
C SER A 66 7.61 11.31 16.74
N LEU A 67 6.67 10.50 17.25
CA LEU A 67 5.83 9.66 16.39
C LEU A 67 4.94 10.50 15.45
N ASN A 68 4.37 11.60 15.95
CA ASN A 68 3.58 12.51 15.13
C ASN A 68 4.44 13.24 14.07
N GLU A 69 5.68 13.61 14.41
CA GLU A 69 6.64 14.18 13.47
C GLU A 69 7.02 13.18 12.38
N MET A 70 7.28 11.91 12.71
CA MET A 70 7.52 10.86 11.70
C MET A 70 6.30 10.64 10.80
N TYR A 71 5.09 10.72 11.36
CA TYR A 71 3.86 10.56 10.58
C TYR A 71 3.59 11.75 9.65
N ALA A 72 3.75 12.98 10.15
CA ALA A 72 3.45 14.21 9.43
C ALA A 72 4.61 14.70 8.56
N ASN A 73 5.86 14.33 8.88
CA ASN A 73 7.11 14.92 8.39
C ASN A 73 7.18 16.44 8.59
N MET A 74 6.69 16.91 9.73
CA MET A 74 6.70 18.31 10.18
C MET A 74 6.40 18.34 11.68
N ASP A 75 6.81 19.41 12.36
CA ASP A 75 6.40 19.66 13.75
C ASP A 75 4.92 20.07 13.85
N ALA A 76 4.41 20.24 15.08
CA ALA A 76 3.02 20.66 15.32
C ALA A 76 2.68 22.07 14.80
N LEU A 77 3.70 22.89 14.49
CA LEU A 77 3.55 24.23 13.92
C LEU A 77 3.65 24.23 12.38
N GLY A 78 3.95 23.07 11.79
CA GLY A 78 4.14 22.91 10.35
C GLY A 78 5.54 23.28 9.85
N ASN A 79 6.55 23.35 10.73
CA ASN A 79 7.94 23.54 10.32
C ASN A 79 8.59 22.20 9.94
N ASP A 80 9.56 22.27 9.04
CA ASP A 80 10.35 21.10 8.64
C ASP A 80 11.12 20.53 9.84
N VAL A 81 11.11 19.20 9.94
CA VAL A 81 11.87 18.42 10.93
C VAL A 81 12.63 17.30 10.21
N ALA A 82 13.55 16.64 10.92
CA ALA A 82 14.31 15.51 10.40
C ALA A 82 14.10 14.28 11.30
N PRO A 83 12.91 13.66 11.30
CA PRO A 83 12.52 12.67 12.31
C PRO A 83 12.98 11.24 11.93
N PHE A 84 13.55 11.05 10.74
CA PHE A 84 13.96 9.73 10.24
C PHE A 84 15.45 9.48 10.49
N SER A 85 15.80 8.22 10.70
CA SER A 85 17.18 7.75 10.82
C SER A 85 17.95 7.78 9.51
N GLN A 86 17.24 7.63 8.37
CA GLN A 86 17.83 7.74 7.04
C GLN A 86 17.79 9.19 6.54
N ASP A 87 18.96 9.80 6.38
CA ASP A 87 19.12 11.19 5.92
C ASP A 87 18.33 11.50 4.63
N VAL A 88 18.27 10.55 3.69
CA VAL A 88 17.55 10.73 2.42
C VAL A 88 16.04 10.95 2.62
N LEU A 89 15.45 10.40 3.68
CA LEU A 89 14.04 10.59 3.99
C LEU A 89 13.79 12.00 4.54
N ASN A 90 14.74 12.55 5.30
CA ASN A 90 14.68 13.91 5.86
C ASN A 90 14.88 15.02 4.81
N ILE A 91 15.44 14.70 3.64
CA ILE A 91 15.52 15.63 2.50
C ILE A 91 14.16 15.75 1.79
N SER A 92 13.31 14.74 1.92
CA SER A 92 12.04 14.66 1.22
C SER A 92 10.95 15.49 1.89
N THR A 93 10.12 16.17 1.10
CA THR A 93 8.90 16.84 1.58
C THR A 93 7.68 15.91 1.60
N LYS A 94 7.86 14.62 1.28
CA LYS A 94 6.78 13.64 1.34
C LYS A 94 6.39 13.38 2.79
N SER A 95 5.16 12.94 2.99
CA SER A 95 4.57 12.71 4.30
C SER A 95 3.63 11.53 4.23
N VAL A 96 3.70 10.63 5.23
CA VAL A 96 2.79 9.48 5.37
C VAL A 96 1.37 10.01 5.59
N ARG A 97 1.21 10.90 6.58
CA ARG A 97 -0.07 11.51 6.95
C ARG A 97 -0.78 12.19 5.79
N SER A 98 -0.05 12.91 4.93
CA SER A 98 -0.66 13.61 3.78
C SER A 98 -1.29 12.67 2.75
N LYS A 99 -0.93 11.38 2.75
CA LYS A 99 -1.44 10.37 1.82
C LYS A 99 -2.31 9.30 2.46
N VAL A 100 -2.42 9.26 3.79
CA VAL A 100 -3.43 8.43 4.47
C VAL A 100 -4.83 9.00 4.20
N ALA A 101 -5.77 8.15 3.78
CA ALA A 101 -7.15 8.51 3.48
C ALA A 101 -7.23 9.78 2.63
N ALA A 102 -6.54 9.77 1.48
CA ALA A 102 -6.31 10.95 0.65
C ALA A 102 -6.60 10.69 -0.83
N SER A 103 -7.20 9.55 -1.16
CA SER A 103 -7.62 9.26 -2.53
C SER A 103 -8.67 10.22 -3.06
N LYS A 104 -8.61 10.45 -4.37
CA LYS A 104 -9.54 11.33 -5.06
C LYS A 104 -10.97 10.80 -5.02
N ASP A 105 -11.18 9.49 -5.19
CA ASP A 105 -12.53 8.93 -5.30
C ASP A 105 -13.29 8.95 -3.97
N LEU A 106 -12.60 8.70 -2.84
CA LEU A 106 -13.25 8.61 -1.54
C LEU A 106 -13.18 9.93 -0.75
N PHE A 107 -12.08 10.66 -0.83
CA PHE A 107 -11.78 11.73 0.14
C PHE A 107 -11.73 13.14 -0.45
N ASN A 108 -11.82 13.32 -1.77
CA ASN A 108 -11.82 14.66 -2.39
C ASN A 108 -12.97 15.55 -1.89
N THR A 109 -14.14 14.98 -1.62
CA THR A 109 -15.31 15.69 -1.08
C THR A 109 -15.68 15.28 0.35
N ASN A 110 -14.95 14.31 0.94
CA ASN A 110 -15.21 13.77 2.27
C ASN A 110 -14.04 14.03 3.22
N SER A 111 -13.69 15.31 3.38
CA SER A 111 -12.57 15.74 4.23
C SER A 111 -12.78 15.43 5.71
N VAL A 112 -14.04 15.32 6.17
CA VAL A 112 -14.38 14.96 7.55
C VAL A 112 -13.96 13.52 7.86
N GLU A 113 -14.30 12.57 7.00
CA GLU A 113 -13.89 11.18 7.19
C GLU A 113 -12.38 10.99 7.00
N SER A 114 -11.81 11.69 6.00
CA SER A 114 -10.37 11.75 5.77
C SER A 114 -9.59 12.20 7.01
N LEU A 115 -10.09 13.23 7.71
CA LEU A 115 -9.48 13.72 8.95
C LEU A 115 -9.71 12.75 10.10
N ALA A 116 -10.91 12.17 10.25
CA ALA A 116 -11.21 11.21 11.29
C ALA A 116 -10.30 9.96 11.22
N ILE A 117 -10.02 9.47 10.01
CA ILE A 117 -9.07 8.36 9.81
C ILE A 117 -7.65 8.78 10.22
N LYS A 118 -7.17 9.95 9.76
CA LYS A 118 -5.84 10.45 10.15
C LYS A 118 -5.69 10.61 11.66
N SER A 119 -6.70 11.17 12.32
CA SER A 119 -6.70 11.33 13.77
C SER A 119 -6.78 9.99 14.51
N GLN A 120 -7.43 8.98 13.94
CA GLN A 120 -7.40 7.64 14.55
C GLN A 120 -5.99 7.04 14.60
N PHE A 121 -5.14 7.29 13.58
CA PHE A 121 -3.73 6.90 13.62
C PHE A 121 -2.97 7.66 14.72
N GLU A 122 -3.18 8.97 14.81
CA GLU A 122 -2.59 9.83 15.86
C GLU A 122 -2.99 9.35 17.27
N ASP A 123 -4.27 8.99 17.47
CA ASP A 123 -4.78 8.44 18.73
C ASP A 123 -4.10 7.13 19.10
N TRP A 124 -3.91 6.21 18.14
CA TRP A 124 -3.18 4.96 18.40
C TRP A 124 -1.70 5.19 18.71
N MET A 125 -1.03 6.13 18.04
CA MET A 125 0.35 6.50 18.34
C MET A 125 0.47 7.13 19.74
N GLN A 126 -0.47 8.01 20.10
CA GLN A 126 -0.52 8.61 21.43
C GLN A 126 -0.76 7.55 22.51
N ALA A 127 -1.69 6.61 22.28
CA ALA A 127 -2.00 5.54 23.23
C ALA A 127 -0.86 4.51 23.34
N GLN A 128 -0.07 4.29 22.29
CA GLN A 128 1.13 3.46 22.34
C GLN A 128 2.12 3.98 23.41
N ILE A 129 2.29 5.29 23.53
CA ILE A 129 3.18 5.89 24.54
C ILE A 129 2.50 5.99 25.90
N ASN A 130 1.30 6.57 25.93
CA ASN A 130 0.64 6.92 27.20
C ASN A 130 0.04 5.73 27.94
N GLU A 131 -0.33 4.66 27.23
CA GLU A 131 -0.92 3.46 27.82
C GLU A 131 0.06 2.29 27.79
N VAL A 132 0.59 1.94 26.62
CA VAL A 132 1.39 0.72 26.44
C VAL A 132 2.82 0.87 27.00
N ALA A 133 3.56 1.92 26.60
CA ALA A 133 4.93 2.12 27.07
C ALA A 133 5.00 2.33 28.60
N THR A 134 4.01 3.02 29.17
CA THR A 134 3.89 3.22 30.63
C THR A 134 3.65 1.91 31.40
N ASN A 135 3.06 0.89 30.75
CA ASN A 135 2.78 -0.41 31.35
C ASN A 135 3.69 -1.53 30.84
N LYS A 136 4.81 -1.22 30.16
CA LYS A 136 5.70 -2.24 29.55
C LYS A 136 6.21 -3.31 30.53
N ASP A 137 6.43 -2.92 31.79
CA ASP A 137 6.92 -3.82 32.84
C ASP A 137 5.79 -4.50 33.65
N ILE A 138 4.52 -4.22 33.32
CA ILE A 138 3.34 -4.77 33.99
C ILE A 138 2.80 -5.95 33.21
N LEU A 139 2.48 -7.06 33.89
CA LEU A 139 1.80 -8.19 33.25
C LEU A 139 0.36 -7.81 32.90
N ALA A 140 -0.01 -7.97 31.63
CA ALA A 140 -1.36 -7.67 31.17
C ALA A 140 -2.42 -8.53 31.88
N ASN A 141 -3.57 -7.91 32.19
CA ASN A 141 -4.73 -8.56 32.80
C ASN A 141 -6.02 -7.97 32.17
N PRO A 142 -7.20 -8.60 32.32
CA PRO A 142 -8.45 -8.03 31.80
C PRO A 142 -8.65 -6.57 32.26
N GLY A 143 -8.74 -5.64 31.32
CA GLY A 143 -8.88 -4.20 31.59
C GLY A 143 -7.60 -3.47 31.97
N VAL A 144 -6.43 -4.13 31.91
CA VAL A 144 -5.13 -3.56 32.28
C VAL A 144 -4.13 -3.83 31.16
N ALA A 145 -3.62 -2.75 30.56
CA ALA A 145 -2.55 -2.81 29.57
C ALA A 145 -1.27 -3.43 30.15
N GLY A 146 -0.45 -4.03 29.29
CA GLY A 146 0.84 -4.57 29.73
C GLY A 146 1.41 -5.60 28.77
N GLN A 147 2.43 -6.31 29.25
CA GLN A 147 3.09 -7.37 28.52
C GLN A 147 2.37 -8.72 28.62
N ILE A 148 2.36 -9.49 27.53
CA ILE A 148 1.85 -10.86 27.47
C ILE A 148 2.75 -11.70 26.55
N ALA A 149 3.13 -12.90 26.97
CA ALA A 149 3.93 -13.80 26.14
C ALA A 149 3.06 -14.46 25.05
N ASP A 150 3.56 -14.53 23.81
CA ASP A 150 2.92 -15.28 22.72
C ASP A 150 3.51 -16.68 22.51
N GLY A 151 4.36 -17.13 23.43
CA GLY A 151 5.12 -18.37 23.35
C GLY A 151 6.50 -18.24 22.70
N THR A 152 6.75 -17.19 21.91
CA THR A 152 8.05 -16.94 21.25
C THR A 152 8.71 -15.63 21.71
N LYS A 153 7.90 -14.61 21.99
CA LYS A 153 8.34 -13.30 22.45
C LYS A 153 7.26 -12.60 23.28
N THR A 154 7.66 -11.50 23.88
CA THR A 154 6.76 -10.60 24.58
C THR A 154 5.96 -9.75 23.59
N ARG A 155 4.66 -9.62 23.83
CA ARG A 155 3.73 -8.69 23.16
C ARG A 155 3.29 -7.64 24.15
N PHE A 156 2.91 -6.47 23.65
CA PHE A 156 2.49 -5.35 24.47
C PHE A 156 1.12 -4.88 24.01
N ILE A 157 0.12 -5.07 24.87
CA ILE A 157 -1.29 -4.88 24.55
C ILE A 157 -1.91 -3.80 25.44
N ASN A 158 -2.91 -3.11 24.91
CA ASN A 158 -3.74 -2.20 25.67
C ASN A 158 -4.71 -2.96 26.61
N ALA A 159 -5.52 -2.22 27.38
CA ALA A 159 -6.52 -2.80 28.30
C ALA A 159 -7.56 -3.71 27.62
N ASN A 160 -7.75 -3.57 26.31
CA ASN A 160 -8.67 -4.37 25.48
C ASN A 160 -7.99 -5.52 24.73
N GLY A 161 -6.68 -5.73 24.90
CA GLY A 161 -5.93 -6.78 24.20
C GLY A 161 -5.46 -6.41 22.78
N LEU A 162 -5.50 -5.14 22.41
CA LEU A 162 -5.04 -4.64 21.11
C LEU A 162 -3.57 -4.17 21.19
N GLU A 163 -2.76 -4.58 20.22
CA GLU A 163 -1.44 -4.01 19.96
C GLU A 163 -1.58 -2.77 19.06
N TYR A 164 -1.41 -1.56 19.57
CA TYR A 164 -1.57 -0.33 18.77
C TYR A 164 -0.58 -0.23 17.61
N ASN A 165 0.65 -0.72 17.78
CA ASN A 165 1.62 -0.77 16.68
C ASN A 165 1.14 -1.67 15.53
N GLN A 166 0.43 -2.77 15.80
CA GLN A 166 -0.18 -3.61 14.76
C GLN A 166 -1.41 -2.93 14.15
N ALA A 167 -2.23 -2.24 14.95
CA ALA A 167 -3.36 -1.47 14.45
C ALA A 167 -2.89 -0.41 13.44
N VAL A 168 -1.86 0.38 13.77
CA VAL A 168 -1.25 1.35 12.85
C VAL A 168 -0.65 0.64 11.62
N ALA A 169 0.24 -0.34 11.84
CA ALA A 169 0.95 -0.99 10.74
C ALA A 169 0.00 -1.62 9.71
N LYS A 170 -1.05 -2.33 10.15
CA LYS A 170 -1.99 -2.98 9.22
C LYS A 170 -2.99 -2.01 8.64
N SER A 171 -3.41 -0.99 9.38
CA SER A 171 -4.33 0.02 8.84
C SER A 171 -3.66 0.90 7.77
N LEU A 172 -2.33 1.11 7.82
CA LEU A 172 -1.59 1.80 6.74
C LEU A 172 -1.64 1.02 5.41
N ILE A 173 -1.81 -0.31 5.44
CA ILE A 173 -1.94 -1.10 4.22
C ILE A 173 -3.18 -0.65 3.44
N GLY A 174 -4.33 -0.51 4.11
CA GLY A 174 -5.55 0.01 3.49
C GLY A 174 -5.53 1.50 3.28
N GLY A 175 -5.34 2.24 4.39
CA GLY A 175 -5.50 3.69 4.43
C GLY A 175 -4.43 4.47 3.66
N LEU A 176 -3.28 3.88 3.35
CA LEU A 176 -2.24 4.49 2.51
C LEU A 176 -2.03 3.70 1.22
N MET A 177 -1.61 2.44 1.30
CA MET A 177 -1.13 1.74 0.10
C MET A 177 -2.27 1.38 -0.85
N LEU A 178 -3.24 0.62 -0.36
CA LEU A 178 -4.38 0.20 -1.16
C LEU A 178 -5.19 1.42 -1.62
N ASP A 179 -5.55 2.33 -0.71
CA ASP A 179 -6.34 3.53 -1.04
C ASP A 179 -5.70 4.34 -2.17
N GLN A 180 -4.38 4.58 -2.10
CA GLN A 180 -3.69 5.30 -3.15
C GLN A 180 -3.65 4.51 -4.46
N ILE A 181 -3.52 3.18 -4.44
CA ILE A 181 -3.58 2.39 -5.67
C ILE A 181 -4.99 2.43 -6.27
N VAL A 182 -5.98 1.90 -5.55
CA VAL A 182 -7.28 1.50 -6.12
C VAL A 182 -8.30 2.63 -6.21
N ASN A 183 -8.24 3.60 -5.29
CA ASN A 183 -9.18 4.72 -5.22
C ASN A 183 -8.57 6.04 -5.72
N ASN A 184 -7.28 6.06 -6.04
CA ASN A 184 -6.59 7.24 -6.54
C ASN A 184 -5.92 6.98 -7.88
N TYR A 185 -4.75 6.37 -7.90
CA TYR A 185 -3.90 6.35 -9.10
C TYR A 185 -4.44 5.49 -10.25
N LEU A 186 -5.21 4.43 -9.95
CA LEU A 186 -5.93 3.63 -10.95
C LEU A 186 -7.35 4.14 -11.23
N SER A 187 -7.75 5.27 -10.64
CA SER A 187 -9.06 5.85 -10.91
C SER A 187 -9.08 6.62 -12.21
N ILE A 188 -10.16 6.47 -12.99
CA ILE A 188 -10.42 7.30 -14.17
C ILE A 188 -10.49 8.78 -13.79
N THR A 189 -10.96 9.12 -12.58
CA THR A 189 -11.00 10.52 -12.12
C THR A 189 -9.62 11.15 -11.95
N VAL A 190 -8.57 10.32 -11.87
CA VAL A 190 -7.16 10.73 -11.76
C VAL A 190 -6.44 10.52 -13.08
N LEU A 191 -6.61 9.36 -13.73
CA LEU A 191 -5.97 9.03 -15.00
C LEU A 191 -6.44 9.97 -16.11
N ASP A 192 -7.73 10.26 -16.20
CA ASP A 192 -8.32 11.16 -17.21
C ASP A 192 -8.56 12.59 -16.66
N ASP A 193 -7.95 12.95 -15.54
CA ASP A 193 -8.07 14.30 -14.98
C ASP A 193 -7.47 15.35 -15.92
N LYS A 194 -8.14 16.50 -16.07
CA LYS A 194 -7.67 17.63 -16.91
C LYS A 194 -7.30 17.15 -18.33
N ASP A 195 -6.08 17.43 -18.78
CA ASP A 195 -5.61 17.18 -20.13
C ASP A 195 -4.81 15.88 -20.26
N ASN A 196 -4.67 15.04 -19.21
CA ASN A 196 -3.73 13.90 -19.24
C ASN A 196 -3.93 12.98 -20.44
N ARG A 197 -5.19 12.74 -20.85
CA ARG A 197 -5.50 11.91 -22.02
C ARG A 197 -5.06 12.58 -23.32
N ALA A 198 -5.38 13.86 -23.48
CA ALA A 198 -4.96 14.64 -24.64
C ALA A 198 -3.42 14.78 -24.70
N GLU A 199 -2.77 14.98 -23.55
CA GLU A 199 -1.31 14.99 -23.43
C GLU A 199 -0.72 13.63 -23.82
N ASN A 200 -1.29 12.52 -23.33
CA ASN A 200 -0.83 11.17 -23.67
C ASN A 200 -1.03 10.84 -25.17
N ASP A 201 -2.16 11.22 -25.75
CA ASP A 201 -2.45 11.04 -27.18
C ASP A 201 -1.45 11.79 -28.07
N ASN A 202 -1.03 12.97 -27.62
CA ASN A 202 -0.05 13.82 -28.31
C ASN A 202 1.40 13.60 -27.84
N GLU A 203 1.64 12.61 -26.98
CA GLU A 203 2.96 12.28 -26.42
C GLU A 203 3.65 13.47 -25.73
N ILE A 204 2.85 14.36 -25.13
CA ILE A 204 3.31 15.49 -24.33
C ILE A 204 3.74 14.96 -22.96
N THR A 205 5.01 15.15 -22.63
CA THR A 205 5.59 14.73 -21.36
C THR A 205 5.42 15.80 -20.28
N GLU A 206 5.50 15.38 -19.01
CA GLU A 206 5.69 16.34 -17.92
C GLU A 206 6.99 17.15 -18.13
N GLU A 207 7.03 18.37 -17.58
CA GLU A 207 8.18 19.26 -17.75
C GLU A 207 9.47 18.59 -17.26
N ALA A 208 10.48 18.54 -18.15
CA ALA A 208 11.77 17.90 -17.90
C ALA A 208 11.73 16.40 -17.54
N GLN A 209 10.62 15.70 -17.83
CA GLN A 209 10.48 14.26 -17.63
C GLN A 209 10.39 13.51 -18.95
N SER A 210 10.68 12.21 -18.91
CA SER A 210 10.57 11.30 -20.06
C SER A 210 9.16 10.73 -20.24
N TYR A 211 8.30 10.85 -19.24
CA TYR A 211 6.96 10.25 -19.17
C TYR A 211 5.84 11.29 -19.34
N THR A 212 4.64 10.85 -19.73
CA THR A 212 3.42 11.67 -19.67
C THR A 212 2.82 11.63 -18.26
N THR A 213 1.92 12.56 -17.96
CA THR A 213 1.24 12.60 -16.66
C THR A 213 0.46 11.31 -16.35
N MET A 214 -0.19 10.72 -17.35
CA MET A 214 -0.97 9.49 -17.17
C MET A 214 -0.07 8.28 -16.88
N GLU A 215 1.04 8.19 -17.60
CA GLU A 215 2.05 7.17 -17.41
C GLU A 215 2.62 7.21 -15.99
N HIS A 216 3.03 8.39 -15.54
CA HIS A 216 3.54 8.60 -14.20
C HIS A 216 2.54 8.19 -13.12
N LYS A 217 1.27 8.57 -13.26
CA LYS A 217 0.21 8.19 -12.32
C LYS A 217 0.04 6.67 -12.21
N TRP A 218 0.09 5.96 -13.34
CA TRP A 218 0.04 4.50 -13.33
C TRP A 218 1.27 3.89 -12.64
N ASP A 219 2.45 4.46 -12.88
CA ASP A 219 3.70 4.04 -12.24
C ASP A 219 3.70 4.35 -10.73
N GLU A 220 3.06 5.43 -10.29
CA GLU A 220 2.82 5.73 -8.86
C GLU A 220 1.91 4.67 -8.21
N ALA A 221 0.92 4.12 -8.91
CA ALA A 221 0.14 2.99 -8.40
C ALA A 221 1.03 1.75 -8.19
N PHE A 222 1.83 1.40 -9.21
CA PHE A 222 2.79 0.29 -9.13
C PHE A 222 3.76 0.47 -7.94
N GLY A 223 4.24 1.70 -7.73
CA GLY A 223 5.18 2.04 -6.66
C GLY A 223 4.66 1.81 -5.24
N TYR A 224 3.36 1.94 -4.98
CA TYR A 224 2.80 1.64 -3.64
C TYR A 224 2.80 0.14 -3.30
N LEU A 225 2.97 -0.74 -4.29
CA LEU A 225 3.07 -2.19 -4.10
C LEU A 225 4.50 -2.72 -4.24
N PHE A 226 5.27 -2.14 -5.16
CA PHE A 226 6.58 -2.67 -5.56
C PHE A 226 7.73 -1.68 -5.38
N GLY A 227 7.47 -0.47 -4.89
CA GLY A 227 8.45 0.62 -4.84
C GLY A 227 9.69 0.36 -3.96
N THR A 228 9.63 -0.61 -3.06
CA THR A 228 10.76 -1.07 -2.23
C THR A 228 11.15 -2.52 -2.52
N ALA A 229 10.51 -3.18 -3.49
CA ALA A 229 10.85 -4.53 -3.92
C ALA A 229 12.12 -4.52 -4.78
N ASP A 230 12.76 -5.68 -4.88
CA ASP A 230 13.91 -5.87 -5.77
C ASP A 230 13.47 -5.73 -7.24
N ALA A 231 13.93 -4.66 -7.89
CA ALA A 231 13.59 -4.35 -9.27
C ALA A 231 14.17 -5.33 -10.30
N THR A 232 15.04 -6.26 -9.89
CA THR A 232 15.57 -7.32 -10.78
C THR A 232 14.60 -8.49 -10.95
N ASP A 233 13.73 -8.74 -9.98
CA ASP A 233 12.69 -9.77 -10.04
C ASP A 233 11.59 -9.49 -9.00
N TYR A 234 10.52 -8.84 -9.45
CA TYR A 234 9.39 -8.48 -8.60
C TYR A 234 8.56 -9.70 -8.13
N LEU A 235 8.53 -10.80 -8.90
CA LEU A 235 7.64 -11.94 -8.64
C LEU A 235 8.27 -13.00 -7.75
N SER A 236 9.55 -13.29 -7.93
CA SER A 236 10.26 -14.24 -7.06
C SER A 236 10.49 -13.66 -5.67
N ASN A 237 10.72 -12.34 -5.59
CA ASN A 237 10.99 -11.64 -4.33
C ASN A 237 9.74 -11.00 -3.70
N VAL A 238 8.55 -11.20 -4.27
CA VAL A 238 7.30 -10.67 -3.69
C VAL A 238 7.14 -11.14 -2.25
N GLY A 239 6.85 -10.20 -1.36
CA GLY A 239 6.82 -10.42 0.07
C GLY A 239 8.05 -9.90 0.83
N GLY A 240 9.14 -9.60 0.12
CA GLY A 240 10.40 -9.14 0.69
C GLY A 240 10.66 -7.64 0.60
N GLY A 241 9.82 -6.87 -0.11
CA GLY A 241 10.08 -5.45 -0.35
C GLY A 241 9.75 -4.54 0.83
N ASP A 242 8.73 -4.87 1.62
CA ASP A 242 8.28 -4.04 2.75
C ASP A 242 7.61 -4.91 3.84
N SER A 243 7.12 -4.28 4.91
CA SER A 243 6.34 -4.83 6.01
C SER A 243 4.82 -4.70 5.81
N PHE A 244 4.40 -4.19 4.65
CA PHE A 244 3.05 -3.76 4.32
C PHE A 244 2.51 -4.53 3.10
N LEU A 245 1.94 -3.87 2.09
CA LEU A 245 1.16 -4.54 1.04
C LEU A 245 1.99 -5.57 0.27
N ASN A 246 3.26 -5.30 -0.03
CA ASN A 246 4.13 -6.27 -0.72
C ASN A 246 4.28 -7.55 0.11
N LYS A 247 4.57 -7.42 1.41
CA LYS A 247 4.64 -8.55 2.36
C LYS A 247 3.42 -9.44 2.28
N TYR A 248 2.25 -8.82 2.29
CA TYR A 248 1.00 -9.53 2.37
C TYR A 248 0.56 -10.13 1.04
N LEU A 249 0.93 -9.51 -0.08
CA LEU A 249 0.84 -10.17 -1.39
C LEU A 249 1.68 -11.45 -1.41
N GLY A 250 2.92 -11.41 -0.93
CA GLY A 250 3.77 -12.60 -0.81
C GLY A 250 3.19 -13.68 0.11
N ARG A 251 2.57 -13.28 1.22
CA ARG A 251 1.87 -14.21 2.14
C ARG A 251 0.65 -14.85 1.51
N VAL A 252 -0.13 -14.13 0.71
CA VAL A 252 -1.28 -14.69 -0.01
C VAL A 252 -0.82 -15.61 -1.13
N LYS A 253 0.19 -15.22 -1.91
CA LYS A 253 0.82 -16.09 -2.92
C LYS A 253 1.33 -17.42 -2.34
N GLY A 254 1.81 -17.42 -1.10
CA GLY A 254 2.26 -18.63 -0.42
C GLY A 254 1.14 -19.61 -0.04
N ASP A 255 -0.12 -19.21 -0.18
CA ASP A 255 -1.30 -20.06 -0.02
C ASP A 255 -1.64 -20.74 -1.36
N GLU A 256 -1.84 -22.06 -1.34
CA GLU A 256 -2.06 -22.86 -2.56
C GLU A 256 -3.31 -22.38 -3.33
N ASP A 257 -4.36 -21.98 -2.59
CA ASP A 257 -5.62 -21.49 -3.14
C ASP A 257 -5.47 -20.16 -3.91
N PHE A 258 -4.37 -19.42 -3.69
CA PHE A 258 -4.14 -18.08 -4.24
C PHE A 258 -2.76 -17.92 -4.90
N SER A 259 -2.13 -19.02 -5.30
CA SER A 259 -0.73 -19.04 -5.75
C SER A 259 -0.43 -18.20 -7.00
N THR A 260 -1.43 -17.88 -7.83
CA THR A 260 -1.27 -17.05 -9.05
C THR A 260 -1.43 -15.55 -8.82
N ILE A 261 -1.99 -15.13 -7.68
CA ILE A 261 -2.47 -13.74 -7.49
C ILE A 261 -1.39 -12.68 -7.73
N ALA A 262 -0.14 -12.97 -7.36
CA ALA A 262 0.98 -12.05 -7.56
C ALA A 262 1.34 -11.90 -9.04
N GLU A 263 1.30 -13.00 -9.80
CA GLU A 263 1.53 -13.00 -11.25
C GLU A 263 0.39 -12.26 -11.97
N ASP A 264 -0.86 -12.51 -11.58
CA ASP A 264 -2.03 -11.86 -12.16
C ASP A 264 -1.99 -10.33 -11.94
N ILE A 265 -1.64 -9.87 -10.73
CA ILE A 265 -1.47 -8.46 -10.42
C ILE A 265 -0.32 -7.84 -11.23
N TYR A 266 0.84 -8.50 -11.28
CA TYR A 266 2.00 -7.98 -11.99
C TYR A 266 1.75 -7.87 -13.50
N ASN A 267 1.09 -8.88 -14.08
CA ASN A 267 0.72 -8.87 -15.49
C ASN A 267 -0.32 -7.79 -15.81
N ALA A 268 -1.31 -7.56 -14.94
CA ALA A 268 -2.28 -6.49 -15.11
C ALA A 268 -1.61 -5.09 -15.06
N PHE A 269 -0.66 -4.88 -14.14
CA PHE A 269 0.13 -3.64 -14.12
C PHE A 269 0.90 -3.41 -15.42
N LYS A 270 1.63 -4.43 -15.92
CA LYS A 270 2.39 -4.32 -17.17
C LYS A 270 1.47 -4.07 -18.37
N LEU A 271 0.35 -4.80 -18.46
CA LEU A 271 -0.57 -4.71 -19.58
C LEU A 271 -1.30 -3.36 -19.59
N GLY A 272 -1.74 -2.86 -18.44
CA GLY A 272 -2.40 -1.56 -18.38
C GLY A 272 -1.44 -0.41 -18.68
N ARG A 273 -0.17 -0.50 -18.23
CA ARG A 273 0.86 0.48 -18.59
C ARG A 273 1.18 0.46 -20.09
N ALA A 274 1.23 -0.73 -20.70
CA ALA A 274 1.39 -0.89 -22.15
C ALA A 274 0.18 -0.36 -22.93
N ALA A 275 -1.03 -0.53 -22.39
CA ALA A 275 -2.26 -0.01 -22.97
C ALA A 275 -2.28 1.53 -23.01
N ILE A 276 -1.77 2.19 -21.95
CA ILE A 276 -1.57 3.65 -21.94
C ILE A 276 -0.64 4.09 -23.08
N VAL A 277 0.49 3.40 -23.29
CA VAL A 277 1.42 3.70 -24.40
C VAL A 277 0.76 3.51 -25.76
N ALA A 278 -0.03 2.44 -25.90
CA ALA A 278 -0.76 2.12 -27.12
C ALA A 278 -2.02 2.96 -27.34
N LYS A 279 -2.37 3.86 -26.40
CA LYS A 279 -3.58 4.69 -26.40
C LYS A 279 -4.87 3.85 -26.39
N ASP A 280 -4.79 2.61 -25.91
CA ASP A 280 -5.93 1.73 -25.68
C ASP A 280 -6.45 1.91 -24.26
N TYR A 281 -7.28 2.93 -24.09
CA TYR A 281 -7.79 3.30 -22.78
C TYR A 281 -8.88 2.35 -22.26
N ASN A 282 -9.52 1.56 -23.14
CA ASN A 282 -10.47 0.54 -22.70
C ASN A 282 -9.74 -0.61 -22.04
N LEU A 283 -8.65 -1.09 -22.66
CA LEU A 283 -7.80 -2.12 -22.06
C LEU A 283 -7.15 -1.63 -20.77
N ARG A 284 -6.68 -0.37 -20.73
CA ARG A 284 -6.19 0.26 -19.49
C ARG A 284 -7.22 0.16 -18.36
N ASP A 285 -8.47 0.53 -18.63
CA ASP A 285 -9.53 0.54 -17.62
C ASP A 285 -9.89 -0.88 -17.16
N GLU A 286 -9.90 -1.85 -18.07
CA GLU A 286 -10.06 -3.27 -17.74
C GLU A 286 -8.95 -3.76 -16.79
N GLN A 287 -7.69 -3.42 -17.08
CA GLN A 287 -6.58 -3.79 -16.20
C GLN A 287 -6.64 -3.08 -14.84
N ALA A 288 -7.09 -1.81 -14.81
CA ALA A 288 -7.31 -1.10 -13.56
C ALA A 288 -8.36 -1.81 -12.69
N ASP A 289 -9.46 -2.28 -13.27
CA ASP A 289 -10.52 -2.97 -12.53
C ASP A 289 -10.08 -4.36 -12.04
N ILE A 290 -9.30 -5.10 -12.83
CA ILE A 290 -8.64 -6.35 -12.40
C ILE A 290 -7.76 -6.08 -11.17
N LEU A 291 -6.89 -5.06 -11.25
CA LEU A 291 -5.99 -4.70 -10.15
C LEU A 291 -6.76 -4.34 -8.87
N LYS A 292 -7.83 -3.53 -8.99
CA LYS A 292 -8.69 -3.17 -7.85
C LYS A 292 -9.26 -4.42 -7.19
N GLY A 293 -9.82 -5.35 -7.96
CA GLY A 293 -10.38 -6.60 -7.45
C GLY A 293 -9.36 -7.49 -6.75
N LEU A 294 -8.22 -7.74 -7.39
CA LEU A 294 -7.18 -8.62 -6.86
C LEU A 294 -6.51 -8.05 -5.60
N LEU A 295 -6.22 -6.75 -5.57
CA LEU A 295 -5.61 -6.11 -4.41
C LEU A 295 -6.57 -6.02 -3.22
N SER A 296 -7.87 -5.77 -3.46
CA SER A 296 -8.89 -5.85 -2.41
C SER A 296 -9.03 -7.28 -1.86
N ASN A 297 -8.91 -8.31 -2.71
CA ASN A 297 -8.90 -9.70 -2.26
C ASN A 297 -7.74 -10.00 -1.31
N VAL A 298 -6.53 -9.47 -1.56
CA VAL A 298 -5.39 -9.62 -0.63
C VAL A 298 -5.77 -9.16 0.77
N ILE A 299 -6.42 -8.00 0.92
CA ILE A 299 -6.86 -7.49 2.23
C ILE A 299 -7.91 -8.41 2.87
N GLY A 300 -8.93 -8.80 2.11
CA GLY A 300 -10.01 -9.66 2.60
C GLY A 300 -9.50 -11.04 3.05
N ILE A 301 -8.64 -11.68 2.25
CA ILE A 301 -8.02 -12.98 2.57
C ILE A 301 -7.24 -12.88 3.88
N ARG A 302 -6.41 -11.83 4.05
CA ARG A 302 -5.62 -11.66 5.26
C ARG A 302 -6.47 -11.35 6.48
N ALA A 303 -7.52 -10.54 6.35
CA ALA A 303 -8.48 -10.30 7.43
C ALA A 303 -9.08 -11.62 7.96
N VAL A 304 -9.60 -12.46 7.06
CA VAL A 304 -10.18 -13.76 7.41
C VAL A 304 -9.14 -14.69 8.02
N TYR A 305 -7.96 -14.81 7.41
CA TYR A 305 -6.87 -15.63 7.91
C TYR A 305 -6.56 -15.30 9.37
N TYR A 306 -6.40 -14.01 9.70
CA TYR A 306 -6.02 -13.60 11.05
C TYR A 306 -7.11 -13.87 12.08
N LEU A 307 -8.38 -13.67 11.74
CA LEU A 307 -9.49 -14.05 12.61
C LEU A 307 -9.51 -15.56 12.89
N GLN A 308 -9.32 -16.39 11.86
CA GLN A 308 -9.33 -17.86 12.00
C GLN A 308 -8.13 -18.37 12.81
N GLN A 309 -6.92 -17.89 12.51
CA GLN A 309 -5.72 -18.30 13.24
C GLN A 309 -5.76 -17.86 14.71
N SER A 310 -6.33 -16.69 14.99
CA SER A 310 -6.48 -16.23 16.36
C SER A 310 -7.49 -17.03 17.14
N LYS A 311 -8.63 -17.40 16.51
CA LYS A 311 -9.65 -18.26 17.10
C LYS A 311 -9.06 -19.59 17.61
N ILE A 312 -8.17 -20.21 16.82
CA ILE A 312 -7.50 -21.47 17.20
C ILE A 312 -6.63 -21.30 18.45
N GLN A 313 -6.06 -20.10 18.65
CA GLN A 313 -5.10 -19.81 19.71
C GLN A 313 -5.74 -19.27 21.01
N LEU A 314 -7.00 -18.84 21.00
CA LEU A 314 -7.61 -18.12 22.14
C LEU A 314 -7.51 -18.85 23.48
N ASP A 315 -7.67 -20.17 23.48
CA ASP A 315 -7.66 -20.98 24.70
C ASP A 315 -6.25 -21.40 25.14
N SER A 316 -5.32 -21.56 24.19
CA SER A 316 -4.00 -22.17 24.41
C SER A 316 -2.85 -21.16 24.42
N ASN A 317 -2.99 -20.05 23.69
CA ASN A 317 -1.97 -19.01 23.52
C ASN A 317 -2.63 -17.64 23.35
N LYS A 318 -3.04 -17.02 24.47
CA LYS A 318 -3.70 -15.70 24.45
C LYS A 318 -2.82 -14.61 23.84
N GLY A 319 -1.51 -14.60 24.10
CA GLY A 319 -0.61 -13.61 23.49
C GLY A 319 -0.57 -13.73 21.97
N GLY A 320 -0.49 -14.96 21.44
CA GLY A 320 -0.57 -15.21 20.00
C GLY A 320 -1.93 -14.88 19.41
N ALA A 321 -3.02 -15.19 20.12
CA ALA A 321 -4.37 -14.85 19.70
C ALA A 321 -4.60 -13.33 19.64
N PHE A 322 -4.17 -12.58 20.66
CA PHE A 322 -4.27 -11.12 20.67
C PHE A 322 -3.40 -10.47 19.59
N HIS A 323 -2.21 -11.02 19.33
CA HIS A 323 -1.40 -10.57 18.21
C HIS A 323 -2.11 -10.74 16.87
N GLY A 324 -2.62 -11.95 16.60
CA GLY A 324 -3.38 -12.21 15.38
C GLY A 324 -4.64 -11.37 15.26
N LEU A 325 -5.39 -11.15 16.35
CA LEU A 325 -6.57 -10.28 16.37
C LEU A 325 -6.21 -8.83 16.10
N SER A 326 -5.05 -8.36 16.58
CA SER A 326 -4.58 -7.00 16.34
C SER A 326 -4.17 -6.79 14.88
N GLU A 327 -3.51 -7.77 14.26
CA GLU A 327 -3.26 -7.73 12.81
C GLU A 327 -4.59 -7.78 12.03
N GLY A 328 -5.50 -8.69 12.38
CA GLY A 328 -6.83 -8.82 11.78
C GLY A 328 -7.66 -7.53 11.90
N TYR A 329 -7.61 -6.85 13.04
CA TYR A 329 -8.28 -5.57 13.28
C TYR A 329 -7.86 -4.53 12.24
N GLY A 330 -6.55 -4.33 12.01
CA GLY A 330 -6.11 -3.34 11.03
C GLY A 330 -6.36 -3.76 9.56
N PHE A 331 -6.41 -5.07 9.26
CA PHE A 331 -6.88 -5.54 7.95
C PHE A 331 -8.38 -5.26 7.73
N ILE A 332 -9.20 -5.44 8.77
CA ILE A 332 -10.63 -5.08 8.69
C ILE A 332 -10.78 -3.57 8.54
N TYR A 333 -9.99 -2.77 9.28
CA TYR A 333 -9.96 -1.33 9.13
C TYR A 333 -9.58 -0.91 7.69
N SER A 334 -8.71 -1.69 7.05
CA SER A 334 -8.28 -1.48 5.67
C SER A 334 -9.34 -1.77 4.61
N LEU A 335 -10.48 -2.36 4.98
CA LEU A 335 -11.63 -2.59 4.09
C LEU A 335 -12.63 -1.43 4.07
N ARG A 336 -12.43 -0.42 4.94
CA ARG A 336 -13.34 0.70 5.10
C ARG A 336 -13.31 1.66 3.92
#